data_AF-A0A286RDY7-F1
#
_entry.id   AF-A0A286RDY7-F1
#
_cell.length_a   1.000
_cell.length_b   1.000
_cell.length_c   1.000
_cell.angle_alpha   90.00
_cell.angle_beta   90.00
_cell.angle_gamma   90.00
#
_symmetry.space_group_name_H-M   'P 1'
#
loop_
_entity.id
_entity.type
_entity.pdbx_description
1 polymer ?
#
loop_
_entity_poly.entity_id
_entity_poly.type
_entity_poly.pdbx_seq_one_letter_code
_entity_poly.pdbx_strand_id
1 'polypeptide(L)'
;MALGRRELPFEVPRYSLTGDILSFQRCPLQYRYYNGTSLPPSRPVQLWTGEFIHGVLEEAYRHWQQHRPPFPWPCTLTPWPPQPLPSQRAPNDIGVIGDAVEARLAADGKRPRNTKARDIAYQRATEAINLLGPDLFPLITDAERRISGTRPMPQLPQQHPARGDRYELTGVVDVISHVSMTANPQNRLVRTLQTRCPGLNPPFEIIIDYKAERRPPINDPRRRHHEWQVQTYAWLLTRLPQSTPVGAAMIVYVNELVPSQEDFQTLQQEVRNGTTDVIPSRGSADYYAITRWQPGAAIPSLSNDYRIERAIWIVAVSQASLTNAVAQIDTVVAQIETSACNEHNSGNILSNWAATGLDRDCVACDFKHFCPNPAPRSSSGSRRLTAPPAPG
;
A
#
# COMPACT_ATOMS: atom_id res chain seq x y z
N MET A 1 13.77 47.36 26.57
CA MET A 1 14.41 46.40 25.65
C MET A 1 13.48 45.23 25.46
N ALA A 2 12.86 45.10 24.29
CA ALA A 2 12.05 43.93 23.97
C ALA A 2 13.00 42.76 23.68
N LEU A 3 12.89 41.67 24.44
CA LEU A 3 13.60 40.43 24.17
C LEU A 3 13.18 39.96 22.76
N GLY A 4 14.13 39.90 21.84
CA GLY A 4 13.89 39.42 20.48
C GLY A 4 13.25 38.04 20.54
N ARG A 5 12.04 37.91 19.98
CA ARG A 5 11.42 36.61 19.74
C ARG A 5 12.40 35.84 18.87
N ARG A 6 13.02 34.81 19.44
CA ARG A 6 13.92 33.91 18.73
C ARG A 6 13.07 33.23 17.65
N GLU A 7 13.24 33.65 16.40
CA GLU A 7 12.58 33.00 15.26
C GLU A 7 12.91 31.51 15.33
N LEU A 8 11.90 30.65 15.11
CA LEU A 8 12.12 29.21 15.06
C LEU A 8 13.21 28.93 14.02
N PRO A 9 14.19 28.05 14.31
CA PRO A 9 15.25 27.76 13.36
C PRO A 9 14.62 27.29 12.04
N PHE A 10 15.07 27.88 10.93
CA PHE A 10 14.67 27.46 9.60
C PHE A 10 14.97 25.97 9.44
N GLU A 11 13.91 25.18 9.25
CA GLU A 11 13.97 23.75 9.02
C GLU A 11 13.23 23.47 7.73
N VAL A 12 13.82 22.68 6.83
CA VAL A 12 13.09 22.13 5.69
C VAL A 12 12.43 20.85 6.19
N PRO A 13 11.13 20.87 6.57
CA PRO A 13 10.51 19.66 7.08
C PRO A 13 10.48 18.60 5.99
N ARG A 14 10.66 17.36 6.43
CA ARG A 14 10.62 16.18 5.57
C ARG A 14 9.34 15.40 5.83
N TYR A 15 8.63 15.08 4.76
CA TYR A 15 7.43 14.23 4.81
C TYR A 15 7.64 12.98 3.96
N SER A 16 7.30 11.83 4.52
CA SER A 16 7.10 10.56 3.85
C SER A 16 5.71 10.51 3.23
N LEU A 17 5.62 10.12 1.96
CA LEU A 17 4.34 9.97 1.28
C LEU A 17 3.45 8.95 2.02
N THR A 18 4.01 7.81 2.42
CA THR A 18 3.28 6.76 3.13
C THR A 18 3.17 7.05 4.62
N GLY A 19 4.28 7.43 5.25
CA GLY A 19 4.38 7.64 6.68
C GLY A 19 3.59 8.85 7.16
N ASP A 20 3.57 9.93 6.38
CA ASP A 20 2.98 11.19 6.80
C ASP A 20 1.70 11.54 6.03
N ILE A 21 1.81 11.68 4.71
CA ILE A 21 0.68 12.17 3.91
C ILE A 21 -0.50 11.18 3.96
N LEU A 22 -0.26 9.91 3.61
CA LEU A 22 -1.32 8.90 3.59
C LEU A 22 -1.82 8.58 5.01
N SER A 23 -0.94 8.53 6.01
CA SER A 23 -1.34 8.34 7.40
C SER A 23 -2.23 9.47 7.92
N PHE A 24 -1.88 10.73 7.64
CA PHE A 24 -2.70 11.89 7.99
C PHE A 24 -4.07 11.83 7.30
N GLN A 25 -4.09 11.54 6.00
CA GLN A 25 -5.35 11.43 5.25
C GLN A 25 -6.27 10.32 5.78
N ARG A 26 -5.71 9.22 6.30
CA ARG A 26 -6.50 8.16 6.96
C ARG A 26 -7.12 8.64 8.26
N CYS A 27 -6.32 9.22 9.15
CA CYS A 27 -6.80 9.81 10.40
C CYS A 27 -5.76 10.78 10.98
N PRO A 28 -6.01 12.11 10.94
CA PRO A 28 -5.08 13.12 11.45
C PRO A 28 -4.70 12.92 12.91
N LEU A 29 -5.67 12.56 13.77
CA LEU A 29 -5.44 12.32 15.19
C LEU A 29 -4.53 11.10 15.43
N GLN A 30 -4.78 10.01 14.72
CA GLN A 30 -3.94 8.81 14.82
C GLN A 30 -2.51 9.09 14.35
N TYR A 31 -2.38 9.78 13.22
CA TYR A 31 -1.10 10.24 12.69
C TYR A 31 -0.32 11.06 13.73
N ARG A 32 -0.96 12.06 14.35
CA ARG A 32 -0.32 12.91 15.37
C ARG A 32 0.18 12.11 16.57
N TYR A 33 -0.58 11.13 17.04
CA TYR A 33 -0.15 10.31 18.16
C TYR A 33 1.07 9.45 17.79
N TYR A 34 1.10 8.82 16.62
CA TYR A 34 2.26 8.01 16.23
C TYR A 34 3.50 8.83 15.88
N ASN A 35 3.35 10.01 15.29
CA ASN A 35 4.49 10.81 14.89
C ASN A 35 5.09 11.67 16.01
N GLY A 36 4.29 12.07 17.00
CA GLY A 36 4.81 12.87 18.12
C GLY A 36 4.86 12.13 19.45
N THR A 37 4.60 10.82 19.47
CA THR A 37 4.98 9.94 20.58
C THR A 37 5.82 8.83 19.97
N SER A 38 6.99 8.52 20.54
CA SER A 38 7.87 7.43 20.05
C SER A 38 7.28 6.03 20.27
N LEU A 39 5.95 5.90 20.27
CA LEU A 39 5.21 4.69 20.57
C LEU A 39 4.99 3.89 19.28
N PRO A 40 5.52 2.65 19.18
CA PRO A 40 5.23 1.79 18.05
C PRO A 40 3.74 1.37 18.05
N PRO A 41 3.13 1.16 16.87
CA PRO A 41 1.75 0.69 16.78
C PRO A 41 1.56 -0.68 17.42
N SER A 42 0.56 -0.80 18.28
CA SER A 42 0.17 -2.00 19.05
C SER A 42 -0.45 -3.10 18.17
N ARG A 43 -0.84 -2.78 16.92
CA ARG A 43 -1.41 -3.73 15.96
C ARG A 43 -0.54 -3.92 14.70
N PRO A 44 0.61 -4.60 14.83
CA PRO A 44 1.53 -4.88 13.72
C PRO A 44 0.99 -5.86 12.68
N VAL A 45 -0.21 -6.44 12.87
CA VAL A 45 -0.74 -7.53 12.03
C VAL A 45 -1.07 -7.10 10.59
N GLN A 46 -1.73 -5.96 10.41
CA GLN A 46 -2.06 -5.48 9.05
C GLN A 46 -0.81 -4.99 8.31
N LEU A 47 0.17 -4.49 9.06
CA LEU A 47 1.51 -4.17 8.56
C LEU A 47 2.24 -5.44 8.13
N TRP A 48 2.14 -6.51 8.91
CA TRP A 48 2.84 -7.77 8.64
C TRP A 48 2.48 -8.38 7.28
N THR A 49 1.21 -8.52 6.92
CA THR A 49 0.85 -9.16 5.64
C THR A 49 1.35 -8.34 4.45
N GLY A 50 1.22 -7.01 4.50
CA GLY A 50 1.74 -6.13 3.46
C GLY A 50 3.26 -6.27 3.32
N GLU A 51 3.98 -6.05 4.42
CA GLU A 51 5.45 -6.13 4.41
C GLU A 51 5.98 -7.52 4.05
N PHE A 52 5.28 -8.58 4.45
CA PHE A 52 5.60 -9.95 4.05
C PHE A 52 5.47 -10.14 2.54
N ILE A 53 4.36 -9.70 1.92
CA ILE A 53 4.16 -9.80 0.48
C ILE A 53 5.24 -9.01 -0.27
N HIS A 54 5.51 -7.77 0.13
CA HIS A 54 6.56 -6.96 -0.51
C HIS A 54 7.93 -7.62 -0.38
N GLY A 55 8.32 -8.04 0.84
CA GLY A 55 9.60 -8.68 1.08
C GLY A 55 9.77 -9.99 0.30
N VAL A 56 8.72 -10.80 0.20
CA VAL A 56 8.79 -12.06 -0.59
C VAL A 56 8.91 -11.77 -2.08
N LEU A 57 8.18 -10.80 -2.62
CA LEU A 57 8.28 -10.43 -4.04
C LEU A 57 9.66 -9.84 -4.37
N GLU A 58 10.21 -9.01 -3.48
CA GLU A 58 11.54 -8.43 -3.59
C GLU A 58 12.64 -9.50 -3.60
N GLU A 59 12.65 -10.38 -2.59
CA GLU A 59 13.64 -11.46 -2.49
C GLU A 59 13.48 -12.49 -3.62
N ALA A 60 12.25 -12.78 -4.06
CA ALA A 60 12.01 -13.61 -5.23
C ALA A 60 12.55 -12.98 -6.52
N TYR A 61 12.34 -11.68 -6.72
CA TYR A 61 12.94 -10.98 -7.85
C TYR A 61 14.46 -11.02 -7.80
N ARG A 62 15.09 -10.73 -6.63
CA ARG A 62 16.54 -10.85 -6.46
C ARG A 62 17.07 -12.24 -6.80
N HIS A 63 16.40 -13.28 -6.30
CA HIS A 63 16.78 -14.66 -6.58
C HIS A 63 16.68 -14.97 -8.08
N TRP A 64 15.59 -14.55 -8.75
CA TRP A 64 15.42 -14.70 -10.18
C TRP A 64 16.45 -13.87 -10.97
N GLN A 65 16.78 -12.67 -10.49
CA GLN A 65 17.76 -11.78 -11.08
C GLN A 65 19.17 -12.42 -11.12
N GLN A 66 19.47 -13.30 -10.19
CA GLN A 66 20.76 -14.00 -10.11
C GLN A 66 20.75 -15.35 -10.84
N HIS A 67 19.66 -16.12 -10.74
CA HIS A 67 19.67 -17.54 -11.13
C HIS A 67 18.75 -17.87 -12.33
N ARG A 68 17.81 -16.97 -12.68
CA ARG A 68 16.79 -17.18 -13.74
C ARG A 68 16.10 -18.57 -13.70
N PRO A 69 15.68 -19.09 -12.53
CA PRO A 69 15.04 -20.40 -12.50
C PRO A 69 13.66 -20.32 -13.19
N PRO A 70 13.26 -21.38 -13.91
CA PRO A 70 12.00 -21.40 -14.63
C PRO A 70 10.81 -21.37 -13.67
N PHE A 71 9.72 -20.75 -14.12
CA PHE A 71 8.42 -20.82 -13.44
C PHE A 71 7.66 -22.09 -13.86
N PRO A 72 6.73 -22.61 -13.03
CA PRO A 72 6.38 -22.13 -11.70
C PRO A 72 7.37 -22.58 -10.61
N TRP A 73 7.49 -21.79 -9.56
CA TRP A 73 8.28 -22.11 -8.37
C TRP A 73 7.42 -22.86 -7.35
N PRO A 74 8.00 -23.84 -6.64
CA PRO A 74 7.31 -24.54 -5.56
C PRO A 74 7.10 -23.63 -4.35
N CYS A 75 6.11 -23.96 -3.50
CA CYS A 75 5.92 -23.30 -2.22
C CYS A 75 5.68 -24.35 -1.12
N THR A 76 6.76 -24.77 -0.46
CA THR A 76 6.72 -25.71 0.65
C THR A 76 6.66 -24.97 1.98
N LEU A 77 5.45 -24.85 2.55
CA LEU A 77 5.23 -24.12 3.79
C LEU A 77 5.89 -24.82 4.98
N THR A 78 6.62 -24.04 5.79
CA THR A 78 7.04 -24.46 7.12
C THR A 78 5.80 -24.60 8.04
N PRO A 79 5.61 -25.74 8.74
CA PRO A 79 4.51 -25.91 9.68
C PRO A 79 4.51 -24.85 10.80
N TRP A 80 3.32 -24.49 11.30
CA TRP A 80 3.17 -23.54 12.41
C TRP A 80 2.50 -24.21 13.63
N PRO A 81 3.14 -24.23 14.82
CA PRO A 81 4.45 -23.66 15.16
C PRO A 81 5.61 -24.40 14.47
N PRO A 82 6.80 -23.77 14.33
CA PRO A 82 7.93 -24.37 13.61
C PRO A 82 8.26 -25.75 14.14
N GLN A 83 8.04 -26.77 13.31
CA GLN A 83 8.49 -28.15 13.50
C GLN A 83 9.75 -28.37 12.63
N PRO A 84 10.43 -29.54 12.67
CA PRO A 84 11.62 -29.75 11.88
C PRO A 84 11.38 -29.36 10.42
N LEU A 85 12.26 -28.51 9.87
CA LEU A 85 12.14 -28.00 8.52
C LEU A 85 11.98 -29.17 7.54
N PRO A 86 11.05 -29.09 6.57
CA PRO A 86 10.94 -30.10 5.52
C PRO A 86 12.32 -30.31 4.87
N SER A 87 12.80 -31.55 4.86
CA SER A 87 14.08 -31.89 4.25
C SER A 87 14.01 -31.69 2.73
N GLN A 88 15.05 -31.07 2.16
CA GLN A 88 15.24 -30.83 0.71
C GLN A 88 14.21 -29.88 0.06
N ARG A 89 14.33 -28.57 0.35
CA ARG A 89 13.63 -27.53 -0.41
C ARG A 89 14.57 -26.90 -1.45
N ALA A 90 14.03 -26.59 -2.63
CA ALA A 90 14.79 -25.89 -3.66
C ALA A 90 15.14 -24.46 -3.21
N PRO A 91 16.24 -23.85 -3.66
CA PRO A 91 16.57 -22.46 -3.31
C PRO A 91 15.52 -21.44 -3.75
N ASN A 92 14.81 -21.72 -4.85
CA ASN A 92 13.72 -20.90 -5.37
C ASN A 92 12.34 -21.29 -4.79
N ASP A 93 12.30 -22.15 -3.78
CA ASP A 93 11.05 -22.47 -3.10
C ASP A 93 10.56 -21.22 -2.33
N ILE A 94 9.33 -20.79 -2.63
CA ILE A 94 8.73 -19.59 -2.07
C ILE A 94 8.55 -19.72 -0.55
N GLY A 95 8.42 -20.94 -0.04
CA GLY A 95 8.43 -21.24 1.39
C GLY A 95 9.76 -20.87 2.06
N VAL A 96 10.90 -21.14 1.41
CA VAL A 96 12.24 -20.80 1.91
C VAL A 96 12.44 -19.28 1.92
N ILE A 97 12.05 -18.60 0.84
CA ILE A 97 12.11 -17.14 0.74
C ILE A 97 11.22 -16.50 1.81
N GLY A 98 9.99 -17.00 1.95
CA GLY A 98 9.04 -16.55 2.95
C GLY A 98 9.56 -16.73 4.37
N ASP A 99 10.16 -17.87 4.72
CA ASP A 99 10.71 -18.10 6.06
C ASP A 99 11.78 -17.03 6.42
N ALA A 100 12.63 -16.66 5.47
CA ALA A 100 13.65 -15.63 5.68
C ALA A 100 13.03 -14.24 5.91
N VAL A 101 11.98 -13.89 5.15
CA VAL A 101 11.23 -12.64 5.33
C VAL A 101 10.49 -12.64 6.66
N GLU A 102 9.84 -13.75 7.04
CA GLU A 102 9.18 -13.90 8.34
C GLU A 102 10.16 -13.72 9.50
N ALA A 103 11.36 -14.29 9.40
CA ALA A 103 12.39 -14.13 10.42
C ALA A 103 12.82 -12.66 10.57
N ARG A 104 12.97 -11.91 9.47
CA ARG A 104 13.27 -10.47 9.47
C ARG A 104 12.15 -9.68 10.14
N LEU A 105 10.89 -9.91 9.74
CA LEU A 105 9.73 -9.26 10.34
C LEU A 105 9.57 -9.58 11.83
N ALA A 106 9.86 -10.83 12.22
CA ALA A 106 9.79 -11.25 13.61
C ALA A 106 10.87 -10.59 14.47
N ALA A 107 12.07 -10.32 13.92
CA ALA A 107 13.11 -9.53 14.58
C ALA A 107 12.65 -8.07 14.83
N ASP A 108 11.83 -7.53 13.93
CA ASP A 108 11.18 -6.21 14.07
C ASP A 108 9.91 -6.25 14.95
N GLY A 109 9.64 -7.36 15.63
CA GLY A 109 8.47 -7.53 16.51
C GLY A 109 7.14 -7.73 15.77
N LYS A 110 7.16 -7.91 14.45
CA LYS A 110 5.96 -8.12 13.62
C LYS A 110 5.76 -9.61 13.39
N ARG A 111 4.58 -10.11 13.75
CA ARG A 111 4.22 -11.52 13.60
C ARG A 111 2.85 -11.68 12.95
N PRO A 112 2.61 -12.77 12.21
CA PRO A 112 1.28 -13.07 11.71
C PRO A 112 0.31 -13.26 12.89
N ARG A 113 -0.93 -12.83 12.69
CA ARG A 113 -1.97 -12.92 13.73
C ARG A 113 -2.34 -14.36 14.10
N ASN A 114 -2.40 -15.22 13.10
CA ASN A 114 -2.74 -16.62 13.23
C ASN A 114 -2.24 -17.37 11.98
N THR A 115 -2.24 -18.70 12.07
CA THR A 115 -1.80 -19.59 10.99
C THR A 115 -2.58 -19.35 9.70
N LYS A 116 -3.90 -19.14 9.76
CA LYS A 116 -4.73 -18.88 8.57
C LYS A 116 -4.29 -17.61 7.81
N ALA A 117 -3.99 -16.52 8.53
CA ALA A 117 -3.54 -15.27 7.94
C ALA A 117 -2.15 -15.42 7.30
N ARG A 118 -1.26 -16.19 7.96
CA ARG A 118 0.04 -16.55 7.42
C ARG A 118 -0.09 -17.36 6.13
N ASP A 119 -0.83 -18.47 6.17
CA ASP A 119 -0.95 -19.39 5.03
C ASP A 119 -1.58 -18.71 3.81
N ILE A 120 -2.58 -17.86 4.02
CA ILE A 120 -3.17 -17.03 2.94
C ILE A 120 -2.13 -16.06 2.37
N ALA A 121 -1.27 -15.46 3.19
CA ALA A 121 -0.21 -14.56 2.69
C ALA A 121 0.80 -15.31 1.81
N TYR A 122 1.20 -16.53 2.21
CA TYR A 122 2.06 -17.37 1.36
C TYR A 122 1.36 -17.80 0.06
N GLN A 123 0.08 -18.19 0.11
CA GLN A 123 -0.69 -18.51 -1.10
C GLN A 123 -0.74 -17.32 -2.06
N ARG A 124 -0.98 -16.12 -1.52
CA ARG A 124 -0.99 -14.86 -2.27
C ARG A 124 0.37 -14.55 -2.90
N ALA A 125 1.45 -14.66 -2.14
CA ALA A 125 2.80 -14.49 -2.67
C ALA A 125 3.12 -15.52 -3.77
N THR A 126 2.71 -16.78 -3.55
CA THR A 126 2.90 -17.87 -4.51
C THR A 126 2.23 -17.58 -5.84
N GLU A 127 0.95 -17.21 -5.80
CA GLU A 127 0.21 -16.89 -7.02
C GLU A 127 0.72 -15.60 -7.68
N ALA A 128 1.15 -14.59 -6.90
CA ALA A 128 1.77 -13.40 -7.46
C ALA A 128 3.07 -13.71 -8.21
N ILE A 129 3.97 -14.49 -7.61
CA ILE A 129 5.24 -14.89 -8.23
C ILE A 129 4.99 -15.75 -9.47
N ASN A 130 4.11 -16.75 -9.39
CA ASN A 130 3.93 -17.70 -10.49
C ASN A 130 3.06 -17.18 -11.63
N LEU A 131 2.09 -16.30 -11.37
CA LEU A 131 1.24 -15.72 -12.42
C LEU A 131 1.83 -14.45 -13.02
N LEU A 132 2.42 -13.56 -12.19
CA LEU A 132 2.94 -12.28 -12.65
C LEU A 132 4.43 -12.34 -12.97
N GLY A 133 5.23 -13.09 -12.20
CA GLY A 133 6.68 -13.17 -12.33
C GLY A 133 7.21 -13.45 -13.74
N PRO A 134 6.64 -14.39 -14.53
CA PRO A 134 7.09 -14.66 -15.90
C PRO A 134 7.07 -13.43 -16.83
N ASP A 135 6.06 -12.56 -16.67
CA ASP A 135 5.92 -11.34 -17.46
C ASP A 135 6.56 -10.13 -16.75
N LEU A 136 6.54 -10.09 -15.43
CA LEU A 136 6.96 -8.94 -14.63
C LEU A 136 8.47 -8.90 -14.43
N PHE A 137 9.08 -9.97 -13.93
CA PHE A 137 10.50 -9.97 -13.53
C PHE A 137 11.46 -9.59 -14.67
N PRO A 138 11.23 -10.00 -15.93
CA PRO A 138 12.08 -9.57 -17.05
C PRO A 138 12.03 -8.07 -17.36
N LEU A 139 11.00 -7.35 -16.90
CA LEU A 139 10.81 -5.92 -17.16
C LEU A 139 11.36 -5.03 -16.04
N ILE A 140 11.62 -5.59 -14.86
CA ILE A 140 12.10 -4.82 -13.70
C ILE A 140 13.52 -4.33 -13.97
N THR A 141 13.71 -3.03 -13.78
CA THR A 141 15.04 -2.39 -13.84
C THR A 141 15.56 -1.99 -12.48
N ASP A 142 14.66 -1.58 -11.57
CA ASP A 142 15.01 -1.18 -10.22
C ASP A 142 13.89 -1.57 -9.26
N ALA A 143 14.23 -1.87 -8.01
CA ALA A 143 13.27 -2.27 -6.98
C ALA A 143 13.65 -1.62 -5.64
N GLU A 144 12.66 -1.27 -4.82
CA GLU A 144 12.81 -0.55 -3.55
C GLU A 144 13.59 0.78 -3.69
N ARG A 145 13.30 1.52 -4.77
CA ARG A 145 14.00 2.77 -5.06
C ARG A 145 13.51 3.89 -4.15
N ARG A 146 14.42 4.41 -3.31
CA ARG A 146 14.17 5.62 -2.52
C ARG A 146 14.27 6.86 -3.39
N ILE A 147 13.23 7.70 -3.34
CA ILE A 147 13.14 8.93 -4.12
C ILE A 147 12.76 10.10 -3.22
N SER A 148 13.33 11.27 -3.52
CA SER A 148 12.98 12.51 -2.83
C SER A 148 12.96 13.70 -3.78
N GLY A 149 12.22 14.73 -3.39
CA GLY A 149 12.09 15.97 -4.13
C GLY A 149 11.62 17.09 -3.23
N THR A 150 12.02 18.32 -3.53
CA THR A 150 11.69 19.49 -2.72
C THR A 150 10.60 20.33 -3.38
N ARG A 151 9.67 20.84 -2.58
CA ARG A 151 8.55 21.68 -3.02
C ARG A 151 8.48 22.98 -2.22
N PRO A 152 7.94 24.07 -2.78
CA PRO A 152 7.61 25.26 -2.00
C PRO A 152 6.65 24.91 -0.87
N MET A 153 6.82 25.56 0.29
CA MET A 153 5.88 25.45 1.38
C MET A 153 4.52 26.02 0.95
N PRO A 154 3.41 25.31 1.14
CA PRO A 154 2.09 25.87 0.85
C PRO A 154 1.78 27.06 1.77
N GLN A 155 0.92 27.96 1.30
CA GLN A 155 0.45 29.07 2.11
C GLN A 155 -0.41 28.55 3.28
N LEU A 156 -0.02 28.89 4.50
CA LEU A 156 -0.76 28.51 5.69
C LEU A 156 -1.90 29.52 5.97
N PRO A 157 -3.08 29.05 6.40
CA PRO A 157 -4.14 29.92 6.90
C PRO A 157 -3.65 30.82 8.05
N GLN A 158 -4.26 31.99 8.21
CA GLN A 158 -4.10 32.86 9.40
C GLN A 158 -2.68 33.40 9.69
N GLN A 159 -1.79 33.51 8.69
CA GLN A 159 -0.40 33.96 8.86
C GLN A 159 0.41 33.12 9.87
N HIS A 160 0.06 31.84 10.06
CA HIS A 160 0.90 30.94 10.85
C HIS A 160 2.32 30.92 10.26
N PRO A 161 3.38 31.07 11.09
CA PRO A 161 4.74 31.01 10.60
C PRO A 161 5.03 29.59 10.12
N ALA A 162 5.35 29.46 8.83
CA ALA A 162 5.85 28.20 8.30
C ALA A 162 7.24 27.89 8.87
N ARG A 163 7.54 26.60 9.09
CA ARG A 163 8.86 26.14 9.57
C ARG A 163 9.98 26.36 8.56
N GLY A 164 9.63 26.50 7.28
CA GLY A 164 10.55 26.78 6.18
C GLY A 164 9.80 27.30 4.95
N ASP A 165 10.54 27.74 3.95
CA ASP A 165 10.02 28.19 2.64
C ASP A 165 9.75 27.01 1.69
N ARG A 166 10.24 25.82 2.06
CA ARG A 166 10.15 24.57 1.30
C ARG A 166 9.97 23.39 2.23
N TYR A 167 9.49 22.28 1.67
CA TYR A 167 9.49 20.97 2.32
C TYR A 167 10.08 19.91 1.39
N GLU A 168 10.66 18.87 1.99
CA GLU A 168 11.10 17.66 1.28
C GLU A 168 9.99 16.62 1.31
N LEU A 169 9.66 16.05 0.15
CA LEU A 169 8.78 14.91 0.02
C LEU A 169 9.61 13.68 -0.34
N THR A 170 9.37 12.58 0.36
CA THR A 170 10.10 11.32 0.18
C THR A 170 9.17 10.14 -0.01
N GLY A 171 9.62 9.14 -0.76
CA GLY A 171 8.87 7.91 -1.04
C GLY A 171 9.80 6.75 -1.35
N VAL A 172 9.24 5.55 -1.28
CA VAL A 172 9.89 4.31 -1.73
C VAL A 172 9.00 3.70 -2.78
N VAL A 173 9.56 3.48 -3.97
CA VAL A 173 8.86 2.83 -5.08
C VAL A 173 9.20 1.35 -5.03
N ASP A 174 8.18 0.49 -4.92
CA ASP A 174 8.38 -0.95 -4.83
C ASP A 174 9.15 -1.47 -6.05
N VAL A 175 8.67 -1.15 -7.25
CA VAL A 175 9.27 -1.61 -8.51
C VAL A 175 9.21 -0.53 -9.58
N ILE A 176 10.31 -0.36 -10.30
CA ILE A 176 10.39 0.41 -11.54
C ILE A 176 10.76 -0.56 -12.66
N SER A 177 9.94 -0.54 -13.71
CA SER A 177 10.17 -1.31 -14.93
C SER A 177 10.42 -0.37 -16.10
N HIS A 178 11.42 -0.68 -16.91
CA HIS A 178 11.73 0.10 -18.11
C HIS A 178 11.15 -0.59 -19.34
N VAL A 179 10.31 0.10 -20.09
CA VAL A 179 9.80 -0.37 -21.37
C VAL A 179 10.54 0.35 -22.48
N SER A 180 11.45 -0.38 -23.13
CA SER A 180 12.21 0.11 -24.28
C SER A 180 11.48 -0.15 -25.60
N MET A 181 11.98 0.41 -26.71
CA MET A 181 11.48 0.11 -28.06
C MET A 181 11.61 -1.37 -28.44
N THR A 182 12.49 -2.12 -27.77
CA THR A 182 12.73 -3.56 -28.01
C THR A 182 11.98 -4.44 -27.01
N ALA A 183 11.10 -3.89 -26.18
CA ALA A 183 10.34 -4.65 -25.20
C ALA A 183 9.57 -5.77 -25.91
N ASN A 184 9.64 -7.00 -25.35
CA ASN A 184 9.04 -8.17 -25.98
C ASN A 184 7.53 -7.96 -26.18
N PRO A 185 7.05 -7.84 -27.43
CA PRO A 185 5.63 -7.59 -27.69
C PRO A 185 4.76 -8.80 -27.36
N GLN A 186 5.33 -9.96 -27.04
CA GLN A 186 4.61 -11.13 -26.53
C GLN A 186 4.40 -11.10 -25.01
N ASN A 187 5.09 -10.23 -24.27
CA ASN A 187 4.88 -10.05 -22.85
C ASN A 187 3.46 -9.53 -22.58
N ARG A 188 2.71 -10.22 -21.71
CA ARG A 188 1.29 -9.90 -21.48
C ARG A 188 1.10 -8.52 -20.87
N LEU A 189 1.99 -8.11 -19.97
CA LEU A 189 1.94 -6.81 -19.33
C LEU A 189 2.14 -5.69 -20.36
N VAL A 190 3.15 -5.84 -21.23
CA VAL A 190 3.42 -4.86 -22.31
C VAL A 190 2.21 -4.70 -23.22
N ARG A 191 1.58 -5.80 -23.66
CA ARG A 191 0.34 -5.75 -24.46
C ARG A 191 -0.81 -5.05 -23.74
N THR A 192 -0.98 -5.36 -22.46
CA THR A 192 -2.04 -4.77 -21.62
C THR A 192 -1.84 -3.26 -21.50
N LEU A 193 -0.60 -2.81 -21.32
CA LEU A 193 -0.24 -1.40 -21.26
C LEU A 193 -0.51 -0.69 -22.59
N GLN A 194 -0.08 -1.26 -23.71
CA GLN A 194 -0.34 -0.69 -25.05
C GLN A 194 -1.84 -0.58 -25.33
N THR A 195 -2.63 -1.57 -24.92
CA THR A 195 -4.08 -1.58 -25.12
C THR A 195 -4.77 -0.51 -24.26
N ARG A 196 -4.38 -0.37 -22.98
CA ARG A 196 -5.01 0.59 -22.06
C ARG A 196 -4.47 2.02 -22.19
N CYS A 197 -3.30 2.18 -22.79
CA CYS A 197 -2.64 3.48 -22.97
C CYS A 197 -2.09 3.61 -24.40
N PRO A 198 -2.95 3.72 -25.43
CA PRO A 198 -2.56 3.66 -26.84
C PRO A 198 -1.66 4.82 -27.31
N GLY A 199 -1.49 5.87 -26.50
CA GLY A 199 -0.62 7.02 -26.81
C GLY A 199 0.79 6.94 -26.21
N LEU A 200 1.13 5.86 -25.51
CA LEU A 200 2.46 5.70 -24.89
C LEU A 200 3.48 5.17 -25.90
N ASN A 201 4.42 6.04 -26.27
CA ASN A 201 5.54 5.69 -27.14
C ASN A 201 6.80 5.40 -26.31
N PRO A 202 7.38 4.19 -26.40
CA PRO A 202 8.68 3.89 -25.78
C PRO A 202 9.80 4.82 -26.31
N PRO A 203 10.86 5.06 -25.51
CA PRO A 203 11.10 4.50 -24.18
C PRO A 203 10.35 5.24 -23.08
N PHE A 204 9.79 4.49 -22.13
CA PHE A 204 9.20 5.04 -20.91
C PHE A 204 9.39 4.09 -19.72
N GLU A 205 9.35 4.65 -18.52
CA GLU A 205 9.32 3.89 -17.27
C GLU A 205 7.88 3.63 -16.82
N ILE A 206 7.71 2.53 -16.09
CA ILE A 206 6.48 2.13 -15.44
C ILE A 206 6.76 1.92 -13.97
N ILE A 207 5.93 2.53 -13.15
CA ILE A 207 5.93 2.31 -11.71
C ILE A 207 5.02 1.15 -11.41
N ILE A 208 5.47 0.21 -10.60
CA ILE A 208 4.67 -0.93 -10.15
C ILE A 208 4.63 -0.88 -8.63
N ASP A 209 3.42 -0.80 -8.10
CA ASP A 209 3.14 -0.69 -6.66
C ASP A 209 2.27 -1.88 -6.25
N TYR A 210 2.75 -2.64 -5.27
CA TYR A 210 2.02 -3.81 -4.77
C TYR A 210 1.09 -3.40 -3.63
N LYS A 211 -0.09 -3.99 -3.62
CA LYS A 211 -1.10 -3.77 -2.58
C LYS A 211 -1.60 -5.11 -2.08
N ALA A 212 -1.31 -5.43 -0.82
CA ALA A 212 -1.83 -6.60 -0.12
C ALA A 212 -3.28 -6.41 0.35
N GLU A 213 -4.11 -5.86 -0.53
CA GLU A 213 -5.53 -5.64 -0.31
C GLU A 213 -6.33 -5.93 -1.58
N ARG A 214 -7.65 -5.86 -1.43
CA ARG A 214 -8.62 -5.93 -2.50
C ARG A 214 -8.56 -4.72 -3.41
N ARG A 215 -8.86 -4.91 -4.69
CA ARG A 215 -9.15 -3.80 -5.59
C ARG A 215 -10.40 -3.07 -5.08
N PRO A 216 -10.30 -1.77 -4.75
CA PRO A 216 -11.46 -1.02 -4.30
C PRO A 216 -12.50 -0.86 -5.42
N PRO A 217 -13.80 -0.74 -5.09
CA PRO A 217 -14.82 -0.40 -6.08
C PRO A 217 -14.60 1.01 -6.66
N ILE A 218 -15.25 1.31 -7.79
CA ILE A 218 -15.02 2.52 -8.59
C ILE A 218 -15.11 3.81 -7.76
N ASN A 219 -16.08 3.89 -6.85
CA ASN A 219 -16.35 5.10 -6.06
C ASN A 219 -15.64 5.12 -4.70
N ASP A 220 -14.75 4.17 -4.41
CA ASP A 220 -14.04 4.12 -3.13
C ASP A 220 -12.96 5.22 -3.06
N PRO A 221 -12.91 6.04 -2.00
CA PRO A 221 -11.87 7.04 -1.81
C PRO A 221 -10.43 6.48 -1.86
N ARG A 222 -10.22 5.23 -1.42
CA ARG A 222 -8.91 4.56 -1.50
C ARG A 222 -8.36 4.53 -2.91
N ARG A 223 -9.22 4.36 -3.90
CA ARG A 223 -8.82 4.31 -5.30
C ARG A 223 -8.09 5.59 -5.70
N ARG A 224 -8.65 6.74 -5.31
CA ARG A 224 -8.02 8.06 -5.52
C ARG A 224 -6.71 8.21 -4.76
N HIS A 225 -6.63 7.70 -3.53
CA HIS A 225 -5.38 7.74 -2.75
C HIS A 225 -4.26 6.91 -3.41
N HIS A 226 -4.56 5.72 -3.92
CA HIS A 226 -3.57 4.91 -4.63
C HIS A 226 -3.12 5.57 -5.93
N GLU A 227 -4.05 6.18 -6.67
CA GLU A 227 -3.72 6.96 -7.86
C GLU A 227 -2.80 8.14 -7.52
N TRP A 228 -3.12 8.94 -6.49
CA TRP A 228 -2.27 10.02 -6.05
C TRP A 228 -0.89 9.55 -5.60
N GLN A 229 -0.81 8.39 -4.95
CA GLN A 229 0.45 7.81 -4.52
C GLN A 229 1.37 7.55 -5.72
N VAL A 230 0.91 6.80 -6.71
CA VAL A 230 1.73 6.44 -7.87
C VAL A 230 2.03 7.63 -8.78
N GLN A 231 1.11 8.59 -8.91
CA GLN A 231 1.36 9.85 -9.63
C GLN A 231 2.40 10.71 -8.90
N THR A 232 2.40 10.71 -7.56
CA THR A 232 3.43 11.42 -6.78
C THR A 232 4.80 10.76 -6.93
N TYR A 233 4.86 9.43 -6.97
CA TYR A 233 6.10 8.71 -7.29
C TYR A 233 6.61 9.07 -8.70
N ALA A 234 5.72 9.10 -9.69
CA ALA A 234 6.07 9.52 -11.04
C ALA A 234 6.60 10.96 -11.06
N TRP A 235 5.97 11.88 -10.33
CA TRP A 235 6.47 13.25 -10.20
C TRP A 235 7.85 13.31 -9.54
N LEU A 236 8.08 12.54 -8.47
CA LEU A 236 9.38 12.49 -7.78
C LEU A 236 10.49 11.96 -8.70
N LEU A 237 10.20 10.96 -9.55
CA LEU A 237 11.15 10.47 -10.54
C LEU A 237 11.55 11.55 -11.55
N THR A 238 10.64 12.44 -11.96
CA THR A 238 10.99 13.58 -12.84
C THR A 238 11.98 14.57 -12.23
N ARG A 239 12.19 14.51 -10.91
CA ARG A 239 13.16 15.37 -10.20
C ARG A 239 14.57 14.80 -10.18
N LEU A 240 14.73 13.54 -10.53
CA LEU A 240 16.04 12.92 -10.61
C LEU A 240 16.76 13.34 -11.91
N PRO A 241 18.09 13.56 -11.86
CA PRO A 241 18.89 13.79 -13.05
C PRO A 241 18.72 12.63 -14.05
N GLN A 242 18.65 12.94 -15.34
CA GLN A 242 18.54 11.95 -16.43
C GLN A 242 17.34 10.99 -16.29
N SER A 243 16.20 11.50 -15.81
CA SER A 243 14.98 10.69 -15.67
C SER A 243 14.35 10.33 -17.01
N THR A 244 14.01 9.06 -17.18
CA THR A 244 13.13 8.60 -18.25
C THR A 244 11.71 9.07 -17.94
N PRO A 245 10.91 9.51 -18.94
CA PRO A 245 9.51 9.81 -18.70
C PRO A 245 8.77 8.57 -18.18
N VAL A 246 7.98 8.76 -17.12
CA VAL A 246 7.06 7.72 -16.62
C VAL A 246 5.78 7.78 -17.45
N GLY A 247 5.48 6.71 -18.18
CA GLY A 247 4.31 6.65 -19.07
C GLY A 247 3.04 6.18 -18.34
N ALA A 248 3.19 5.24 -17.42
CA ALA A 248 2.08 4.67 -16.67
C ALA A 248 2.54 4.18 -15.29
N ALA A 249 1.58 3.96 -14.42
CA ALA A 249 1.76 3.18 -13.21
C ALA A 249 0.82 1.98 -13.23
N MET A 250 1.26 0.89 -12.60
CA MET A 250 0.53 -0.35 -12.41
C MET A 250 0.39 -0.61 -10.92
N ILE A 251 -0.84 -0.67 -10.44
CA ILE A 251 -1.14 -1.06 -9.07
C ILE A 251 -1.58 -2.52 -9.10
N VAL A 252 -0.92 -3.36 -8.30
CA VAL A 252 -1.13 -4.80 -8.26
C VAL A 252 -1.81 -5.19 -6.94
N TYR A 253 -3.11 -5.49 -7.01
CA TYR A 253 -3.92 -5.97 -5.90
C TYR A 253 -3.76 -7.47 -5.71
N VAL A 254 -2.83 -7.88 -4.86
CA VAL A 254 -2.43 -9.28 -4.69
C VAL A 254 -3.60 -10.14 -4.16
N ASN A 255 -4.53 -9.56 -3.41
CA ASN A 255 -5.69 -10.30 -2.90
C ASN A 255 -6.68 -10.72 -4.01
N GLU A 256 -6.64 -10.09 -5.19
CA GLU A 256 -7.47 -10.50 -6.32
C GLU A 256 -6.98 -11.81 -6.94
N LEU A 257 -5.69 -12.14 -6.77
CA LEU A 257 -5.16 -13.43 -7.16
C LEU A 257 -5.73 -14.50 -6.23
N VAL A 258 -5.65 -14.36 -4.91
CA VAL A 258 -6.23 -15.33 -3.97
C VAL A 258 -7.24 -14.64 -3.05
N PRO A 259 -8.52 -14.55 -3.45
CA PRO A 259 -9.55 -13.93 -2.63
C PRO A 259 -9.89 -14.82 -1.43
N SER A 260 -10.09 -14.19 -0.27
CA SER A 260 -10.74 -14.84 0.87
C SER A 260 -12.25 -14.97 0.67
N GLN A 261 -12.95 -15.59 1.63
CA GLN A 261 -14.41 -15.71 1.62
C GLN A 261 -15.11 -14.33 1.64
N GLU A 262 -14.62 -13.43 2.50
CA GLU A 262 -15.13 -12.07 2.65
C GLU A 262 -14.86 -11.23 1.39
N ASP A 263 -13.65 -11.38 0.84
CA ASP A 263 -13.30 -10.84 -0.46
C ASP A 263 -14.33 -11.32 -1.50
N PHE A 264 -14.49 -12.63 -1.69
CA PHE A 264 -15.34 -13.17 -2.74
C PHE A 264 -16.81 -12.73 -2.58
N GLN A 265 -17.33 -12.66 -1.36
CA GLN A 265 -18.66 -12.12 -1.07
C GLN A 265 -18.80 -10.66 -1.50
N THR A 266 -17.81 -9.82 -1.18
CA THR A 266 -17.78 -8.42 -1.59
C THR A 266 -17.71 -8.30 -3.11
N LEU A 267 -16.91 -9.14 -3.78
CA LEU A 267 -16.80 -9.16 -5.25
C LEU A 267 -18.13 -9.51 -5.90
N GLN A 268 -18.83 -10.51 -5.36
CA GLN A 268 -20.14 -10.90 -5.85
C GLN A 268 -21.14 -9.72 -5.78
N GLN A 269 -21.13 -8.95 -4.69
CA GLN A 269 -21.97 -7.77 -4.55
C GLN A 269 -21.58 -6.67 -5.54
N GLU A 270 -20.28 -6.41 -5.72
CA GLU A 270 -19.78 -5.41 -6.66
C GLU A 270 -20.13 -5.73 -8.11
N VAL A 271 -20.04 -7.02 -8.49
CA VAL A 271 -20.45 -7.49 -9.83
C VAL A 271 -21.95 -7.34 -10.02
N ARG A 272 -22.76 -7.68 -9.01
CA ARG A 272 -24.24 -7.53 -9.08
C ARG A 272 -24.66 -6.07 -9.18
N ASN A 273 -23.99 -5.18 -8.46
CA ASN A 273 -24.31 -3.76 -8.39
C ASN A 273 -23.62 -2.92 -9.50
N GLY A 274 -22.73 -3.52 -10.28
CA GLY A 274 -21.97 -2.81 -11.32
C GLY A 274 -20.99 -1.77 -10.76
N THR A 275 -20.48 -1.98 -9.54
CA THR A 275 -19.57 -1.03 -8.86
C THR A 275 -18.10 -1.37 -9.00
N THR A 276 -17.76 -2.48 -9.65
CA THR A 276 -16.38 -2.85 -10.04
C THR A 276 -16.12 -2.50 -11.50
N ASP A 277 -14.89 -2.13 -11.82
CA ASP A 277 -14.44 -1.79 -13.17
C ASP A 277 -13.99 -3.00 -14.00
N VAL A 278 -13.92 -4.19 -13.38
CA VAL A 278 -13.61 -5.45 -14.06
C VAL A 278 -14.75 -6.42 -13.79
N ILE A 279 -15.69 -6.47 -14.73
CA ILE A 279 -16.86 -7.34 -14.69
C ILE A 279 -16.64 -8.49 -15.70
N PRO A 280 -16.81 -9.75 -15.30
CA PRO A 280 -16.65 -10.87 -16.23
C PRO A 280 -17.77 -10.83 -17.27
N SER A 281 -17.44 -11.21 -18.51
CA SER A 281 -18.40 -11.24 -19.60
C SER A 281 -19.65 -12.05 -19.23
N ARG A 282 -20.84 -11.48 -19.47
CA ARG A 282 -22.11 -12.18 -19.17
C ARG A 282 -22.16 -13.51 -19.90
N GLY A 283 -22.43 -14.58 -19.15
CA GLY A 283 -22.47 -15.95 -19.69
C GLY A 283 -21.12 -16.67 -19.68
N SER A 284 -20.03 -16.04 -19.26
CA SER A 284 -18.75 -16.74 -19.06
C SER A 284 -18.76 -17.67 -17.85
N ALA A 285 -17.83 -18.61 -17.80
CA ALA A 285 -17.64 -19.48 -16.64
C ALA A 285 -17.38 -18.67 -15.36
N ASP A 286 -16.53 -17.64 -15.43
CA ASP A 286 -16.24 -16.75 -14.31
C ASP A 286 -17.48 -15.98 -13.83
N TYR A 287 -18.32 -15.51 -14.77
CA TYR A 287 -19.57 -14.84 -14.44
C TYR A 287 -20.50 -15.77 -13.65
N TYR A 288 -20.68 -17.01 -14.09
CA TYR A 288 -21.52 -17.97 -13.36
C TYR A 288 -20.90 -18.41 -12.03
N ALA A 289 -19.57 -18.60 -11.99
CA ALA A 289 -18.84 -18.93 -10.77
C ALA A 289 -19.08 -17.86 -9.69
N ILE A 290 -18.98 -16.58 -10.04
CA ILE A 290 -19.18 -15.47 -9.09
C ILE A 290 -20.65 -15.33 -8.73
N THR A 291 -21.56 -15.30 -9.71
CA THR A 291 -22.97 -14.96 -9.45
C THR A 291 -23.75 -16.04 -8.71
N ARG A 292 -23.40 -17.32 -8.89
CA ARG A 292 -24.09 -18.47 -8.28
C ARG A 292 -23.48 -18.94 -6.97
N TRP A 293 -22.26 -18.52 -6.64
CA TRP A 293 -21.60 -18.90 -5.40
C TRP A 293 -22.41 -18.48 -4.16
N GLN A 294 -22.32 -19.29 -3.11
CA GLN A 294 -23.02 -19.07 -1.84
C GLN A 294 -22.00 -18.89 -0.71
N PRO A 295 -22.22 -17.94 0.23
CA PRO A 295 -21.36 -17.76 1.38
C PRO A 295 -21.15 -19.06 2.17
N GLY A 296 -19.90 -19.38 2.50
CA GLY A 296 -19.52 -20.60 3.21
C GLY A 296 -19.23 -21.81 2.31
N ALA A 297 -19.60 -21.77 1.03
CA ALA A 297 -19.13 -22.75 0.05
C ALA A 297 -17.66 -22.53 -0.30
N ALA A 298 -16.98 -23.56 -0.81
CA ALA A 298 -15.64 -23.42 -1.36
C ALA A 298 -15.61 -22.34 -2.46
N ILE A 299 -14.58 -21.51 -2.46
CA ILE A 299 -14.42 -20.45 -3.47
C ILE A 299 -14.16 -21.14 -4.81
N PRO A 300 -14.93 -20.83 -5.88
CA PRO A 300 -14.74 -21.47 -7.17
C PRO A 300 -13.42 -21.02 -7.78
N SER A 301 -12.81 -21.90 -8.58
CA SER A 301 -11.64 -21.54 -9.37
C SER A 301 -12.06 -20.55 -10.47
N LEU A 302 -11.51 -19.35 -10.41
CA LEU A 302 -11.64 -18.34 -11.47
C LEU A 302 -10.51 -18.50 -12.48
N SER A 303 -10.77 -18.15 -13.73
CA SER A 303 -9.74 -18.16 -14.77
C SER A 303 -8.55 -17.27 -14.41
N ASN A 304 -7.35 -17.67 -14.79
CA ASN A 304 -6.14 -16.87 -14.55
C ASN A 304 -6.22 -15.51 -15.25
N ASP A 305 -6.80 -15.45 -16.46
CA ASP A 305 -6.95 -14.21 -17.21
C ASP A 305 -7.82 -13.21 -16.43
N TYR A 306 -8.95 -13.65 -15.87
CA TYR A 306 -9.81 -12.80 -15.06
C TYR A 306 -9.15 -12.39 -13.74
N ARG A 307 -8.44 -13.31 -13.06
CA ARG A 307 -7.69 -13.01 -11.83
C ARG A 307 -6.61 -11.95 -12.07
N ILE A 308 -5.84 -12.07 -13.16
CA ILE A 308 -4.80 -11.11 -13.55
C ILE A 308 -5.43 -9.76 -13.92
N GLU A 309 -6.51 -9.75 -14.71
CA GLU A 309 -7.20 -8.51 -15.09
C GLU A 309 -7.71 -7.76 -13.86
N ARG A 310 -8.22 -8.47 -12.86
CA ARG A 310 -8.65 -7.86 -11.59
C ARG A 310 -7.48 -7.39 -10.74
N ALA A 311 -6.42 -8.18 -10.64
CA ALA A 311 -5.25 -7.82 -9.87
C ALA A 311 -4.55 -6.56 -10.40
N ILE A 312 -4.58 -6.33 -11.71
CA ILE A 312 -3.85 -5.23 -12.34
C ILE A 312 -4.76 -4.04 -12.60
N TRP A 313 -4.40 -2.89 -12.01
CA TRP A 313 -4.98 -1.60 -12.37
C TRP A 313 -3.91 -0.68 -12.97
N ILE A 314 -4.12 -0.27 -14.23
CA ILE A 314 -3.23 0.66 -14.92
C ILE A 314 -3.76 2.09 -14.73
N VAL A 315 -2.85 2.98 -14.35
CA VAL A 315 -3.05 4.42 -14.18
C VAL A 315 -2.17 5.13 -15.20
N ALA A 316 -2.77 5.87 -16.13
CA ALA A 316 -2.03 6.66 -17.10
C ALA A 316 -1.36 7.86 -16.41
N VAL A 317 -0.11 8.14 -16.76
CA VAL A 317 0.62 9.30 -16.22
C VAL A 317 0.65 10.40 -17.27
N SER A 318 0.28 11.61 -16.86
CA SER A 318 0.26 12.81 -17.70
C SER A 318 0.71 14.02 -16.89
N GLN A 319 1.19 15.07 -17.55
CA GLN A 319 1.60 16.29 -16.83
C GLN A 319 0.46 16.89 -15.98
N ALA A 320 -0.79 16.80 -16.46
CA ALA A 320 -1.97 17.26 -15.74
C ALA A 320 -2.25 16.43 -14.48
N SER A 321 -2.15 15.10 -14.57
CA SER A 321 -2.35 14.21 -13.42
C SER A 321 -1.26 14.37 -12.37
N LEU A 322 -0.01 14.56 -12.79
CA LEU A 322 1.12 14.87 -11.90
C LEU A 322 0.90 16.17 -11.14
N THR A 323 0.56 17.26 -11.85
CA THR A 323 0.30 18.57 -11.24
C THR A 323 -0.87 18.51 -10.25
N ASN A 324 -1.94 17.79 -10.58
CA ASN A 324 -3.06 17.61 -9.66
C ASN A 324 -2.62 16.84 -8.40
N ALA A 325 -1.97 15.68 -8.56
CA ALA A 325 -1.53 14.86 -7.43
C ALA A 325 -0.67 15.66 -6.45
N VAL A 326 0.35 16.39 -6.92
CA VAL A 326 1.21 17.17 -6.03
C VAL A 326 0.51 18.36 -5.37
N ALA A 327 -0.48 18.97 -6.03
CA ALA A 327 -1.29 20.02 -5.41
C ALA A 327 -2.17 19.47 -4.27
N GLN A 328 -2.65 18.23 -4.39
CA GLN A 328 -3.33 17.54 -3.29
C GLN A 328 -2.38 17.26 -2.13
N ILE A 329 -1.12 16.87 -2.41
CA ILE A 329 -0.09 16.72 -1.38
C ILE A 329 0.19 18.06 -0.67
N ASP A 330 0.34 19.15 -1.42
CA ASP A 330 0.53 20.49 -0.84
C ASP A 330 -0.62 20.86 0.10
N THR A 331 -1.85 20.49 -0.26
CA THR A 331 -3.04 20.71 0.59
C THR A 331 -2.94 19.93 1.91
N VAL A 332 -2.48 18.67 1.85
CA VAL A 332 -2.28 17.85 3.06
C VAL A 332 -1.16 18.41 3.94
N VAL A 333 -0.05 18.82 3.34
CA VAL A 333 1.07 19.44 4.08
C VAL A 333 0.61 20.71 4.79
N ALA A 334 -0.15 21.58 4.11
CA ALA A 334 -0.73 22.77 4.74
C ALA A 334 -1.62 22.43 5.94
N GLN A 335 -2.43 21.35 5.83
CA GLN A 335 -3.28 20.90 6.93
C GLN A 335 -2.45 20.38 8.12
N ILE A 336 -1.41 19.59 7.87
CA ILE A 336 -0.49 19.10 8.90
C ILE A 336 0.16 20.27 9.64
N GLU A 337 0.72 21.23 8.91
CA GLU A 337 1.38 22.40 9.51
C GLU A 337 0.40 23.27 10.28
N THR A 338 -0.80 23.49 9.75
CA THR A 338 -1.85 24.25 10.44
C THR A 338 -2.25 23.57 11.75
N SER A 339 -2.47 22.25 11.74
CA SER A 339 -2.78 21.48 12.95
C SER A 339 -1.66 21.55 13.98
N ALA A 340 -0.39 21.46 13.54
CA ALA A 340 0.77 21.58 14.42
C ALA A 340 0.90 22.98 15.04
N CYS A 341 0.73 24.05 14.25
CA CYS A 341 0.74 25.43 14.75
C CYS A 341 -0.40 25.68 15.75
N ASN A 342 -1.61 25.21 15.45
CA ASN A 342 -2.75 25.38 16.36
C ASN A 342 -2.55 24.60 17.67
N GLU A 343 -2.02 23.38 17.61
CA GLU A 343 -1.64 22.62 18.81
C GLU A 343 -0.59 23.34 19.63
N HIS A 344 0.46 23.88 19.00
CA HIS A 344 1.49 24.65 19.69
C HIS A 344 0.91 25.86 20.43
N ASN A 345 -0.03 26.57 19.80
CA ASN A 345 -0.67 27.75 20.37
C ASN A 345 -1.67 27.42 21.49
N SER A 346 -2.41 26.31 21.38
CA SER A 346 -3.49 25.98 22.33
C SER A 346 -3.10 24.94 23.38
N GLY A 347 -1.99 24.23 23.20
CA GLY A 347 -1.54 23.13 24.06
C GLY A 347 -2.45 21.89 24.06
N ASN A 348 -3.31 21.72 23.06
CA ASN A 348 -4.33 20.66 23.06
C ASN A 348 -4.33 19.88 21.73
N ILE A 349 -4.11 18.57 21.79
CA ILE A 349 -4.09 17.69 20.61
C ILE A 349 -5.52 17.46 20.09
N LEU A 350 -6.46 17.10 20.95
CA LEU A 350 -7.81 16.66 20.56
C LEU A 350 -8.61 17.75 19.84
N SER A 351 -8.36 19.03 20.15
CA SER A 351 -9.04 20.15 19.49
C SER A 351 -8.47 20.51 18.12
N ASN A 352 -7.26 20.05 17.78
CA ASN A 352 -6.52 20.52 16.60
C ASN A 352 -6.22 19.43 15.57
N TRP A 353 -6.45 18.16 15.93
CA TRP A 353 -6.26 17.01 15.05
C TRP A 353 -7.57 16.23 14.93
N ALA A 354 -8.12 16.16 13.72
CA ALA A 354 -9.42 15.56 13.48
C ALA A 354 -9.42 14.03 13.66
N ALA A 355 -10.49 13.50 14.25
CA ALA A 355 -10.73 12.07 14.43
C ALA A 355 -11.66 11.53 13.34
N THR A 356 -11.11 11.31 12.13
CA THR A 356 -11.87 10.94 10.92
C THR A 356 -11.61 9.54 10.39
N GLY A 357 -11.00 8.66 11.20
CA GLY A 357 -10.69 7.29 10.79
C GLY A 357 -11.95 6.46 10.48
N LEU A 358 -11.86 5.58 9.48
CA LEU A 358 -12.94 4.66 9.13
C LEU A 358 -13.02 3.51 10.16
N ASP A 359 -14.13 2.76 10.15
CA ASP A 359 -14.36 1.66 11.10
C ASP A 359 -13.20 0.68 11.21
N ARG A 360 -12.64 0.25 10.08
CA ARG A 360 -11.49 -0.66 10.04
C ARG A 360 -10.22 -0.04 10.64
N ASP A 361 -10.01 1.26 10.43
CA ASP A 361 -8.83 2.00 10.90
C ASP A 361 -8.95 2.20 12.41
N CYS A 362 -10.14 2.55 12.88
CA CYS A 362 -10.51 2.68 14.30
C CYS A 362 -10.44 1.34 15.05
N VAL A 363 -10.83 0.23 14.44
CA VAL A 363 -10.68 -1.10 15.04
C VAL A 363 -9.21 -1.33 15.33
N ALA A 364 -8.33 -1.06 14.36
CA ALA A 364 -6.89 -1.22 14.44
C ALA A 364 -6.15 -0.10 15.20
N CYS A 365 -6.84 0.95 15.62
CA CYS A 365 -6.26 2.09 16.32
C CYS A 365 -6.06 1.80 17.81
N ASP A 366 -4.87 2.12 18.31
CA ASP A 366 -4.50 1.92 19.72
C ASP A 366 -5.11 2.99 20.62
N PHE A 367 -5.38 4.15 20.04
CA PHE A 367 -5.90 5.33 20.71
C PHE A 367 -7.43 5.37 20.76
N LYS A 368 -8.11 4.34 20.22
CA LYS A 368 -9.60 4.26 20.16
C LYS A 368 -10.30 4.37 21.52
N HIS A 369 -9.60 4.07 22.61
CA HIS A 369 -10.18 4.08 23.96
C HIS A 369 -10.37 5.49 24.53
N PHE A 370 -9.62 6.47 24.01
CA PHE A 370 -9.70 7.87 24.41
C PHE A 370 -9.89 8.81 23.21
N CYS A 371 -10.09 8.25 22.02
CA CYS A 371 -10.50 8.98 20.83
C CYS A 371 -11.90 9.60 21.07
N PRO A 372 -12.13 10.87 20.70
CA PRO A 372 -13.43 11.52 20.84
C PRO A 372 -14.48 10.96 19.87
N ASN A 373 -14.06 10.31 18.78
CA ASN A 373 -14.93 9.72 17.78
C ASN A 373 -14.44 8.32 17.35
N PRO A 374 -14.53 7.30 18.23
CA PRO A 374 -14.18 5.94 17.87
C PRO A 374 -15.33 5.31 17.07
N ALA A 375 -14.98 4.49 16.08
CA ALA A 375 -15.97 3.68 15.36
C ALA A 375 -16.86 2.86 16.32
N PRO A 376 -18.17 2.68 16.00
CA PRO A 376 -19.08 1.97 16.87
C PRO A 376 -18.59 0.54 17.12
N ARG A 377 -18.46 0.17 18.40
CA ARG A 377 -18.14 -1.20 18.80
C ARG A 377 -19.26 -2.12 18.32
N SER A 378 -18.93 -3.18 17.56
CA SER A 378 -19.82 -4.33 17.44
C SER A 378 -20.17 -4.81 18.86
N SER A 379 -21.45 -4.91 19.16
CA SER A 379 -22.03 -5.17 20.48
C SER A 379 -21.70 -6.57 21.01
N SER A 380 -20.46 -6.80 21.42
CA SER A 380 -20.06 -7.98 22.18
C SER A 380 -18.87 -7.64 23.09
N GLY A 381 -19.16 -7.36 24.37
CA GLY A 381 -18.16 -7.36 25.45
C GLY A 381 -17.68 -5.99 25.92
N SER A 382 -18.55 -5.21 26.58
CA SER A 382 -18.12 -4.10 27.44
C SER A 382 -17.49 -4.66 28.72
N ARG A 383 -16.19 -4.95 28.71
CA ARG A 383 -15.38 -4.92 29.95
C ARG A 383 -14.85 -3.50 30.11
N ARG A 384 -15.44 -2.74 31.04
CA ARG A 384 -14.79 -1.53 31.56
C ARG A 384 -13.51 -1.99 32.24
N LEU A 385 -12.36 -1.60 31.70
CA LEU A 385 -11.09 -1.71 32.42
C LEU A 385 -11.11 -0.63 33.49
N THR A 386 -11.34 -1.01 34.74
CA THR A 386 -11.07 -0.16 35.89
C THR A 386 -9.57 -0.06 36.09
N ALA A 387 -9.06 1.15 36.32
CA ALA A 387 -7.67 1.35 36.70
C ALA A 387 -7.37 0.50 37.96
N PRO A 388 -6.21 -0.18 38.03
CA PRO A 388 -5.79 -0.82 39.28
C PRO A 388 -5.63 0.25 40.37
N PRO A 389 -6.02 -0.03 41.62
CA PRO A 389 -5.83 0.91 42.71
C PRO A 389 -4.32 1.18 42.89
N ALA A 390 -3.98 2.44 43.19
CA ALA A 390 -2.62 2.83 43.49
C ALA A 390 -2.11 2.05 44.73
N PRO A 391 -0.85 1.60 44.73
CA PRO A 391 -0.27 0.98 45.92
C PRO A 391 -0.19 2.01 47.04
N GLY A 392 -0.73 1.64 48.21
CA GLY A 392 -0.57 2.37 49.47
C GLY A 392 0.66 1.95 50.23
#